data_AF-A0A8S2RSN8-F1
#
_entry.id   AF-A0A8S2RSN8-F1
#
_cell.length_a   1.000
_cell.length_b   1.000
_cell.length_c   1.000
_cell.angle_alpha   90.00
_cell.angle_beta   90.00
_cell.angle_gamma   90.00
#
_symmetry.space_group_name_H-M   'P 1'
#
loop_
_entity.id
_entity.type
_entity.pdbx_description
1 polymer ?
#
loop_
_entity_poly.entity_id
_entity_poly.type
_entity_poly.pdbx_seq_one_letter_code
_entity_poly.pdbx_strand_id
1 'polypeptide(L)' 'MSKVDTLGAYCWLVESGISPELGENQACDLTVYRGMNLTQNMIQEYKQAIGKTIEWLGFTSTTKNRTKAAQFGTTLFII' A
#
# COMPACT_ATOMS: atom_id res chain seq x y z
N MET A 1 -24.08 -14.76 19.73
CA MET A 1 -22.60 -14.72 19.74
C MET A 1 -22.18 -13.36 19.22
N SER A 2 -21.53 -12.52 20.03
CA SER A 2 -20.91 -11.28 19.56
C SER A 2 -19.69 -11.61 18.71
N LYS A 3 -19.48 -10.90 17.59
CA LYS A 3 -18.27 -11.06 16.78
C LYS A 3 -17.05 -10.64 17.62
N VAL A 4 -16.02 -11.49 17.69
CA VAL A 4 -14.75 -11.12 18.31
C VAL A 4 -14.07 -10.10 17.39
N ASP A 5 -13.63 -8.98 17.94
CA ASP A 5 -12.82 -8.01 17.20
C ASP A 5 -11.39 -8.53 17.09
N THR A 6 -11.01 -9.00 15.90
CA THR A 6 -9.72 -9.63 15.62
C THR A 6 -8.81 -8.77 14.76
N LEU A 7 -9.26 -7.58 14.34
CA LEU A 7 -8.52 -6.76 13.38
C LEU A 7 -7.18 -6.28 13.96
N GLY A 8 -7.18 -5.82 15.21
CA GLY A 8 -5.95 -5.35 15.88
C GLY A 8 -4.89 -6.44 16.00
N ALA A 9 -5.29 -7.63 16.46
CA ALA A 9 -4.38 -8.77 16.60
C ALA A 9 -3.83 -9.23 15.24
N TYR A 10 -4.65 -9.21 14.19
CA TYR A 10 -4.22 -9.53 12.84
C TYR A 10 -3.20 -8.51 12.30
N CYS A 11 -3.47 -7.21 12.44
CA CYS A 11 -2.54 -6.16 12.02
C CYS A 11 -1.20 -6.29 12.73
N TRP A 12 -1.19 -6.55 14.04
CA TRP A 12 0.04 -6.76 14.81
C TRP A 12 0.85 -7.96 14.32
N LEU A 13 0.19 -9.08 13.97
CA LEU A 13 0.87 -10.25 13.41
C LEU A 13 1.50 -9.95 12.04
N VAL A 14 0.79 -9.22 11.18
CA VAL A 14 1.30 -8.84 9.85
C VAL A 14 2.50 -7.91 9.98
N GLU A 15 2.41 -6.89 10.84
CA GLU A 15 3.51 -5.97 11.13
C GLU A 15 4.74 -6.72 11.64
N SER A 16 4.54 -7.57 12.65
CA SER A 16 5.61 -8.36 13.27
C SER A 16 6.27 -9.37 12.31
N GLY A 17 5.57 -9.78 11.25
CA GLY A 17 6.13 -10.68 10.23
C GLY A 17 6.92 -9.96 9.13
N ILE A 18 6.66 -8.66 8.92
CA ILE A 18 7.34 -7.84 7.88
C ILE A 18 8.62 -7.19 8.45
N SER A 19 8.61 -6.81 9.72
CA SER A 19 9.73 -6.11 10.39
C SER A 19 11.04 -6.89 10.59
N PRO A 20 11.10 -8.23 10.75
CA PRO A 20 12.36 -8.92 11.10
C PRO A 20 13.38 -8.99 9.96
N GLU A 21 12.94 -9.04 8.70
CA GLU A 21 13.84 -9.13 7.53
C GLU A 21 14.18 -7.76 6.93
N LEU A 22 13.33 -6.76 7.15
CA LEU A 22 13.57 -5.36 6.81
C LEU A 22 14.16 -4.66 8.03
N GLY A 23 15.39 -5.02 8.41
CA GLY A 23 16.14 -4.28 9.41
C GLY A 23 16.10 -2.78 9.10
N GLU A 24 15.98 -1.95 10.13
CA GLU A 24 15.57 -0.52 10.16
C GLU A 24 16.25 0.45 9.15
N ASN A 25 17.11 0.00 8.25
CA ASN A 25 17.86 0.82 7.31
C ASN A 25 18.03 0.24 5.89
N GLN A 26 17.31 -0.80 5.47
CA GLN A 26 17.27 -1.17 4.05
C GLN A 26 16.19 -0.40 3.30
N ALA A 27 16.41 0.91 3.16
CA ALA A 27 15.80 1.67 2.07
C ALA A 27 16.26 1.04 0.76
N CYS A 28 15.46 0.11 0.24
CA CYS A 28 15.72 -0.50 -1.04
C CYS A 28 15.31 0.50 -2.12
N ASP A 29 16.28 1.04 -2.87
CA ASP A 29 16.05 1.79 -4.11
C ASP A 29 15.47 0.84 -5.18
N LEU A 30 14.20 0.45 -5.00
CA LEU A 30 13.49 -0.47 -5.85
C LEU A 30 12.26 0.22 -6.38
N THR A 31 12.20 0.40 -7.69
CA THR A 31 10.95 0.77 -8.35
C THR A 31 9.96 -0.38 -8.25
N VAL A 32 8.83 -0.12 -7.61
CA VAL A 32 7.72 -1.06 -7.50
C VAL A 32 6.44 -0.44 -8.05
N TYR A 33 5.47 -1.29 -8.35
CA TYR A 33 4.24 -0.90 -9.02
C TYR A 33 3.03 -1.39 -8.24
N ARG A 34 1.96 -0.60 -8.27
CA ARG A 34 0.65 -0.96 -7.71
C ARG A 34 -0.47 -0.59 -8.69
N GLY A 35 -1.32 -1.55 -9.02
CA GLY A 35 -2.58 -1.27 -9.70
C GLY A 35 -3.69 -1.00 -8.70
N MET A 36 -4.54 -0.02 -8.98
CA MET A 36 -5.73 0.28 -8.17
C MET A 36 -6.82 0.95 -9.01
N ASN A 37 -8.07 0.68 -8.68
CA ASN A 37 -9.21 1.46 -9.15
C ASN A 37 -9.46 2.61 -8.17
N LEU A 38 -9.33 3.85 -8.64
CA LEU A 38 -9.54 5.03 -7.80
C LEU A 38 -11.03 5.34 -7.67
N THR A 39 -11.45 5.65 -6.45
CA THR A 39 -12.76 6.29 -6.22
C THR A 39 -12.67 7.76 -6.59
N GLN A 40 -13.83 8.40 -6.83
CA GLN A 40 -13.87 9.84 -7.12
C GLN A 40 -13.25 10.68 -6.00
N ASN A 41 -13.47 10.30 -4.74
CA ASN A 41 -12.90 11.00 -3.59
C ASN A 41 -11.37 10.93 -3.59
N MET A 42 -10.80 9.74 -3.82
CA MET A 42 -9.34 9.57 -3.94
C MET A 42 -8.77 10.40 -5.09
N ILE A 43 -9.46 10.46 -6.24
CA ILE A 43 -9.02 11.29 -7.37
C ILE A 43 -8.93 12.76 -6.96
N GLN A 44 -9.89 13.27 -6.19
CA GLN A 44 -9.84 14.66 -5.73
C GLN A 44 -8.72 14.88 -4.70
N GLU A 45 -8.51 13.95 -3.77
CA GLU A 45 -7.40 13.99 -2.83
C GLU A 45 -6.05 14.04 -3.56
N TYR A 46 -5.84 13.16 -4.56
CA TYR A 46 -4.61 13.17 -5.36
C TYR A 46 -4.41 14.48 -6.12
N LYS A 47 -5.48 15.07 -6.67
CA LYS A 47 -5.41 16.39 -7.35
C LYS A 47 -5.00 17.51 -6.40
N GLN A 48 -5.45 17.48 -5.14
CA GLN A 48 -5.13 18.49 -4.13
C GLN A 48 -3.76 18.27 -3.47
N ALA A 49 -3.16 17.10 -3.69
CA ALA A 49 -1.88 16.69 -3.14
C ALA A 49 -0.71 16.81 -4.13
N ILE A 50 -0.88 17.47 -5.27
CA ILE A 50 0.22 17.77 -6.20
C ILE A 50 1.30 18.58 -5.45
N GLY A 51 2.52 18.05 -5.43
CA GLY A 51 3.66 18.63 -4.70
C GLY A 51 3.68 18.34 -3.20
N LYS A 52 2.81 17.45 -2.69
CA LYS A 52 2.73 17.04 -1.29
C LYS A 52 2.93 15.53 -1.16
N THR A 53 3.34 15.09 0.03
CA THR A 53 3.41 13.67 0.39
C THR A 53 2.01 13.13 0.65
N ILE A 54 1.74 11.92 0.18
CA ILE A 54 0.52 11.17 0.49
C ILE A 54 0.91 9.93 1.26
N GLU A 55 0.22 9.70 2.37
CA GLU A 55 0.41 8.52 3.20
C GLU A 55 -0.78 7.59 3.06
N TRP A 56 -0.49 6.29 2.92
CA TRP A 56 -1.51 5.25 2.97
C TRP A 56 -1.49 4.63 4.37
N LEU A 57 -2.59 4.81 5.12
CA LEU A 57 -2.71 4.34 6.50
C LEU A 57 -2.77 2.81 6.63
N GLY A 58 -2.98 2.09 5.52
CA GLY A 58 -3.06 0.64 5.50
C GLY A 58 -1.90 -0.01 4.75
N PHE A 59 -1.62 -1.27 5.09
CA PHE A 59 -0.66 -2.08 4.35
C PHE A 59 -0.97 -2.06 2.85
N THR A 60 0.08 -1.81 2.07
CA THR A 60 -0.02 -1.67 0.63
C THR A 60 0.83 -2.73 -0.05
N SER A 61 0.18 -3.61 -0.80
CA SER A 61 0.88 -4.58 -1.63
C SER A 61 1.38 -3.94 -2.93
N THR A 62 2.64 -4.19 -3.26
CA THR A 62 3.29 -3.75 -4.49
C THR A 62 3.97 -4.93 -5.19
N THR A 63 4.39 -4.74 -6.43
CA THR A 63 5.14 -5.76 -7.21
C THR A 63 6.17 -5.09 -8.10
N LYS A 64 7.32 -5.74 -8.30
CA LYS A 64 8.34 -5.31 -9.28
C LYS A 64 7.88 -5.51 -10.73
N ASN A 65 6.88 -6.36 -10.96
CA ASN A 65 6.35 -6.62 -12.30
C ASN A 65 5.23 -5.63 -12.65
N ARG A 66 5.55 -4.65 -13.50
CA ARG A 66 4.63 -3.62 -14.00
C ARG A 66 3.36 -4.20 -14.64
N THR A 67 3.53 -5.20 -15.51
CA THR A 67 2.40 -5.83 -16.22
C THR A 67 1.46 -6.52 -15.24
N LYS A 68 2.01 -7.19 -14.22
CA LYS A 68 1.22 -7.80 -13.16
C LYS A 68 0.47 -6.74 -12.35
N ALA A 69 1.10 -5.62 -11.99
CA ALA A 69 0.42 -4.53 -11.28
C ALA A 69 -0.76 -3.96 -12.09
N ALA A 70 -0.58 -3.75 -13.40
CA ALA A 70 -1.61 -3.17 -14.26
C ALA A 70 -2.90 -4.01 -14.34
N GLN A 71 -2.87 -5.28 -13.96
CA GLN A 71 -4.06 -6.14 -13.92
C GLN A 71 -5.00 -5.82 -12.75
N PHE A 72 -4.53 -5.10 -11.72
CA PHE A 72 -5.29 -4.84 -10.49
C PHE A 72 -6.05 -3.51 -10.49
N GLY A 73 -6.03 -2.76 -11.59
CA GLY A 73 -6.86 -1.56 -11.72
C GLY A 73 -6.57 -0.71 -12.94
N THR A 74 -7.39 0.32 -13.14
CA THR A 74 -7.27 1.28 -14.24
C THR A 74 -6.16 2.32 -14.01
N THR A 75 -5.69 2.47 -12.77
CA THR A 75 -4.60 3.37 -12.41
C THR A 75 -3.38 2.58 -11.96
N LEU A 76 -2.20 3.01 -12.38
CA LEU A 76 -0.92 2.42 -12.04
C LEU A 76 -0.06 3.42 -11.28
N PHE A 77 0.31 3.09 -10.05
CA PHE A 77 1.30 3.82 -9.27
C PHE A 77 2.70 3.27 -9.58
N ILE A 78 3.65 4.19 -9.69
CA ILE A 78 5.09 3.93 -9.76
C ILE A 78 5.67 4.51 -8.48
N ILE A 79 6.25 3.67 -7.64
CA ILE A 79 6.76 3.98 -6.30
C ILE A 79 8.24 3.67 -6.29
#